data_AF-A0A4P7YQE0-F1
#
_entry.id   AF-A0A4P7YQE0-F1
#
_cell.length_a   1.000
_cell.length_b   1.000
_cell.length_c   1.000
_cell.angle_alpha   90.00
_cell.angle_beta   90.00
_cell.angle_gamma   90.00
#
_symmetry.space_group_name_H-M   'P 1'
#
loop_
_entity.id
_entity.type
_entity.pdbx_description
1 polymer ?
#
loop_
_entity_poly.entity_id
_entity_poly.type
_entity_poly.pdbx_seq_one_letter_code
_entity_poly.pdbx_strand_id
1 'polypeptide(L)' 'MRYHITGSSQIGVMGLKRDTLEGALKKANELRRQGIYNDVQIIDIETGDVVKEPLPDGDREEN' A
#
# COMPACT_ATOMS: atom_id res chain seq x y z
N MET A 1 2.01 -8.66 14.29
CA MET A 1 2.15 -7.98 12.98
C MET A 1 1.77 -8.93 11.87
N ARG A 2 0.71 -8.60 11.12
CA ARG A 2 0.12 -9.44 10.09
C ARG A 2 0.27 -8.87 8.67
N TYR A 3 0.43 -7.55 8.54
CA TYR A 3 0.50 -6.87 7.24
C TYR A 3 1.82 -6.11 7.10
N HIS A 4 2.42 -6.16 5.92
CA HIS A 4 3.62 -5.43 5.56
C HIS A 4 3.32 -4.50 4.39
N ILE A 5 3.43 -3.19 4.63
CA ILE A 5 3.34 -2.18 3.58
C ILE A 5 4.73 -2.03 2.98
N THR A 6 4.84 -2.22 1.68
CA THR A 6 6.06 -1.94 0.92
C THR A 6 5.81 -0.75 0.00
N GLY A 7 6.87 0.00 -0.29
CA GLY A 7 6.82 1.11 -1.24
C GLY A 7 8.13 1.23 -1.99
N SER A 8 8.06 1.42 -3.30
CA SER A 8 9.24 1.70 -4.13
C SER A 8 9.17 3.09 -4.74
N SER A 9 10.31 3.78 -4.76
CA SER A 9 10.50 5.06 -5.43
C SER A 9 11.89 5.12 -6.06
N GLN A 10 12.14 6.15 -6.87
CA GLN A 10 13.48 6.40 -7.42
C GLN A 10 14.53 6.69 -6.33
N ILE A 11 14.09 7.09 -5.13
CA ILE A 11 14.96 7.47 -4.02
C ILE A 11 15.15 6.34 -2.99
N GLY A 12 14.43 5.22 -3.11
CA GLY A 12 14.63 4.05 -2.25
C GLY A 12 13.41 3.15 -2.07
N VAL A 13 13.57 2.18 -1.17
CA VAL A 13 12.52 1.24 -0.75
C VAL A 13 12.15 1.48 0.71
N MET A 14 10.88 1.29 1.05
CA MET A 14 10.42 1.29 2.44
C MET A 14 9.65 0.01 2.80
N GLY A 15 9.68 -0.34 4.08
CA GLY A 15 8.89 -1.42 4.66
C GLY A 15 8.30 -1.00 6.02
N LEU A 16 6.98 -1.07 6.17
CA LEU A 16 6.26 -0.75 7.40
C LEU A 16 5.35 -1.90 7.81
N LYS A 17 5.47 -2.37 9.05
CA LYS A 17 4.63 -3.47 9.57
C LYS A 17 3.41 -2.93 10.32
N ARG A 18 2.26 -3.60 10.18
CA ARG A 18 1.00 -3.29 10.84
C ARG A 18 0.32 -4.56 11.37
N ASP A 19 -0.43 -4.40 12.46
CA ASP A 19 -1.15 -5.51 13.08
C ASP A 19 -2.54 -5.74 12.47
N THR A 20 -3.16 -4.71 11.89
CA THR A 20 -4.50 -4.77 11.29
C THR A 20 -4.49 -4.37 9.82
N LEU A 21 -5.43 -4.93 9.05
CA LEU A 21 -5.60 -4.61 7.62
C LEU A 21 -6.02 -3.15 7.44
N GLU A 22 -6.96 -2.66 8.25
CA GLU A 22 -7.42 -1.28 8.23
C GLU A 22 -6.27 -0.28 8.46
N GLY A 23 -5.39 -0.57 9.42
CA GLY A 23 -4.21 0.26 9.67
C GLY A 23 -3.20 0.22 8.52
N ALA A 24 -3.09 -0.92 7.83
CA ALA A 24 -2.27 -1.04 6.63
C ALA A 24 -2.83 -0.22 5.46
N LEU A 25 -4.14 -0.35 5.18
CA LEU A 25 -4.87 0.37 4.14
C LEU A 25 -4.79 1.89 4.33
N LYS A 26 -5.09 2.36 5.55
CA LYS A 26 -4.99 3.79 5.87
C LYS A 26 -3.59 4.33 5.59
N LYS A 27 -2.57 3.59 6.01
CA LYS A 27 -1.19 4.04 5.86
C LYS A 27 -0.72 3.99 4.40
N ALA A 28 -1.08 2.95 3.65
CA ALA A 28 -0.79 2.84 2.23
C ALA A 28 -1.41 4.01 1.44
N ASN A 29 -2.67 4.37 1.73
CA ASN A 29 -3.34 5.52 1.12
C ASN A 29 -2.64 6.85 1.46
N GLU A 30 -2.26 7.07 2.73
CA GLU A 30 -1.44 8.25 3.11
C GLU A 30 -0.15 8.36 2.29
N LEU A 31 0.56 7.23 2.10
CA LEU A 31 1.82 7.20 1.37
C LEU A 31 1.65 7.45 -0.13
N ARG A 32 0.58 6.93 -0.73
CA ARG A 32 0.22 7.24 -2.12
C ARG A 32 -0.10 8.72 -2.31
N ARG A 33 -0.87 9.32 -1.39
CA ARG A 33 -1.21 10.75 -1.42
C ARG A 33 0.00 11.67 -1.27
N GLN A 34 1.04 11.21 -0.56
CA GLN A 34 2.31 11.95 -0.47
C GLN A 34 3.06 11.98 -1.81
N GLY A 35 2.76 11.06 -2.74
CA GLY A 35 3.41 11.00 -4.06
C GLY A 35 4.90 10.66 -4.03
N ILE A 36 5.42 10.21 -2.87
CA ILE A 36 6.84 9.87 -2.70
C ILE A 36 7.15 8.49 -3.27
N TYR A 37 6.20 7.55 -3.17
CA TYR A 37 6.35 6.17 -3.61
C TYR A 37 5.40 5.89 -4.77
N ASN A 38 5.95 5.31 -5.84
CA ASN A 38 5.24 5.06 -7.09
C ASN A 38 4.40 3.78 -7.00
N ASP A 39 4.88 2.79 -6.25
CA ASP A 39 4.21 1.49 -6.09
C ASP A 39 4.17 1.15 -4.60
N VAL A 40 3.06 1.50 -3.95
CA VAL A 40 2.79 1.14 -2.56
C VAL A 40 1.90 -0.09 -2.55
N GLN A 41 2.31 -1.14 -1.84
CA GLN A 41 1.61 -2.42 -1.77
C GLN A 41 1.47 -2.87 -0.32
N ILE A 42 0.42 -3.61 -0.02
CA ILE A 42 0.25 -4.29 1.28
C ILE A 42 0.37 -5.79 1.05
N ILE A 43 1.19 -6.46 1.84
CA ILE A 43 1.41 -7.91 1.80
C ILE A 43 0.86 -8.51 3.10
N ASP A 44 -0.02 -9.50 3.01
CA ASP A 44 -0.37 -10.34 4.16
C ASP A 44 0.81 -11.29 4.44
N ILE A 45 1.37 -11.23 5.64
CA ILE A 45 2.56 -12.00 6.02
C ILE A 45 2.22 -13.48 6.19
N GLU A 46 0.98 -13.81 6.56
CA GLU A 46 0.56 -15.20 6.76
C GLU A 46 0.41 -15.95 5.43
N THR A 47 -0.13 -15.29 4.41
CA THR A 47 -0.35 -15.91 3.10
C THR A 47 0.74 -15.58 2.08
N GLY A 48 1.49 -14.50 2.29
CA GLY A 48 2.44 -13.95 1.33
C GLY A 48 1.79 -13.19 0.17
N ASP A 49 0.46 -13.09 0.15
CA ASP A 49 -0.26 -12.45 -0.94
C ASP A 49 -0.22 -10.92 -0.83
N VAL A 50 -0.14 -10.28 -2.01
CA VAL A 50 -0.43 -8.85 -2.12
C VAL A 50 -1.93 -8.66 -1.94
N VAL A 51 -2.28 -7.90 -0.91
CA VAL A 51 -3.64 -7.44 -0.70
C VAL A 51 -4.02 -6.55 -1.89
N LYS A 52 -4.98 -7.02 -2.69
CA LYS A 52 -5.58 -6.21 -3.76
C LYS A 52 -6.41 -5.10 -3.11
N GLU A 53 -5.78 -3.95 -2.91
CA GLU A 53 -6.47 -2.77 -2.44
C GLU A 53 -7.48 -2.29 -3.50
N PRO A 54 -8.64 -1.74 -3.10
CA PRO A 54 -9.46 -1.00 -4.05
C PRO A 54 -8.60 0.15 -4.60
N LEU A 55 -8.52 0.25 -5.92
CA LEU A 55 -7.90 1.40 -6.58
C LEU A 55 -8.51 2.66 -5.95
N PRO A 56 -7.70 3.68 -5.61
CA PRO A 56 -8.28 4.98 -5.23
C PRO A 56 -9.25 5.39 -6.33
N ASP A 57 -10.36 6.05 -5.97
CA ASP A 57 -11.43 6.52 -6.87
C ASP A 57 -10.97 7.51 -8.00
N GLY A 58 -9.70 7.47 -8.41
CA GLY A 58 -9.10 8.25 -9.50
C GLY A 58 -8.93 7.51 -10.82
N ASP A 59 -9.23 6.21 -10.90
CA ASP A 59 -9.31 5.44 -12.16
C ASP A 59 -10.76 5.06 -12.50
N ARG A 60 -11.71 5.96 -12.23
CA ARG A 60 -12.92 5.99 -13.06
C ARG A 60 -12.50 6.63 -14.36
N GLU A 61 -12.13 5.80 -15.33
CA GLU A 61 -12.13 6.16 -16.74
C GLU A 61 -13.38 7.01 -17.02
N GLU A 62 -13.17 8.29 -17.31
CA GLU A 62 -14.14 9.12 -18.02
C GLU A 62 -14.50 8.37 -19.31
N ASN A 63 -15.76 7.98 -19.42
CA ASN A 63 -16.38 7.59 -20.69
C ASN A 63 -17.31 8.73 -21.12
#